data_AF-A0A9E1RFK2-F1
#
_entry.id   AF-A0A9E1RFK2-F1
#
_cell.length_a   1.000
_cell.length_b   1.000
_cell.length_c   1.000
_cell.angle_alpha   90.00
_cell.angle_beta   90.00
_cell.angle_gamma   90.00
#
_symmetry.space_group_name_H-M   'P 1'
#
loop_
_entity.id
_entity.type
_entity.pdbx_description
1 polymer ?
#
loop_
_entity_poly.entity_id
_entity_poly.type
_entity_poly.pdbx_seq_one_letter_code
_entity_poly.pdbx_strand_id
1 'polypeptide(L)'
;MDSLYLQNRDLSQWVNNMTRRQINEEELHTLYTLIGKGIWQTQNVEDALHNTIAIMHNIKERGIFTREEGEAFLTSHRAKTLGRLVKTSQKYQLMSQALQERLGKFNDERNWLIHRLVLQSREDLYVDQTRMILFKRIDKFGDEAGQMQKLIASELRDFCKSQGVDLEQVVRNAQKQISRLKGGLT
;
A
#
# COMPACT_ATOMS: atom_id res chain seq x y z
N MET A 1 19.04 -48.48 2.43
CA MET A 1 18.20 -47.54 3.18
C MET A 1 19.10 -46.49 3.85
N ASP A 2 20.00 -45.84 3.10
CA ASP A 2 20.92 -44.83 3.64
C ASP A 2 21.55 -43.99 2.51
N SER A 3 20.78 -43.03 2.00
CA SER A 3 21.32 -41.99 1.11
C SER A 3 20.60 -40.64 1.27
N LEU A 4 19.39 -40.65 1.86
CA LEU A 4 18.63 -39.43 2.19
C LEU A 4 18.93 -38.88 3.60
N TYR A 5 19.63 -39.64 4.46
CA TYR A 5 20.00 -39.18 5.81
C TYR A 5 21.28 -38.33 5.85
N LEU A 6 22.10 -38.34 4.78
CA LEU A 6 23.36 -37.59 4.73
C LEU A 6 23.24 -36.21 4.06
N GLN A 7 22.15 -35.91 3.34
CA GLN A 7 21.94 -34.58 2.72
C GLN A 7 21.35 -33.52 3.67
N ASN A 8 20.76 -33.92 4.80
CA ASN A 8 20.13 -32.97 5.75
C ASN A 8 21.08 -32.44 6.84
N ARG A 9 22.25 -33.06 7.05
CA ARG A 9 23.27 -32.53 7.98
C ARG A 9 24.09 -31.38 7.40
N ASP A 10 24.19 -31.30 6.08
CA ASP A 10 25.04 -30.31 5.41
C ASP A 10 24.40 -28.92 5.41
N LEU A 11 23.10 -28.80 5.12
CA LEU A 11 22.39 -27.51 5.15
C LEU A 11 22.31 -26.88 6.55
N SER A 12 22.16 -27.70 7.59
CA SER A 12 22.14 -27.22 8.98
C SER A 12 23.53 -26.76 9.45
N GLN A 13 24.61 -27.39 8.96
CA GLN A 13 25.98 -26.90 9.18
C GLN A 13 26.33 -25.67 8.33
N TRP A 14 25.80 -25.57 7.10
CA TRP A 14 25.97 -24.40 6.23
C TRP A 14 25.29 -23.14 6.80
N VAL A 15 24.09 -23.31 7.36
CA VAL A 15 23.38 -22.24 8.09
C VAL A 15 24.10 -21.88 9.40
N ASN A 16 24.73 -22.85 10.07
CA ASN A 16 25.55 -22.60 11.26
C ASN A 16 26.90 -21.90 10.97
N ASN A 17 27.36 -21.89 9.71
CA ASN A 17 28.58 -21.18 9.29
C ASN A 17 28.32 -19.77 8.72
N MET A 18 27.06 -19.34 8.62
CA MET A 18 26.77 -17.93 8.39
C MET A 18 26.95 -17.18 9.70
N THR A 19 27.84 -16.19 9.72
CA THR A 19 28.14 -15.36 10.89
C THR A 19 26.87 -14.71 11.40
N ARG A 20 26.27 -15.30 12.44
CA ARG A 20 25.11 -14.71 13.10
C ARG A 20 25.60 -13.54 13.92
N ARG A 21 24.97 -12.37 13.75
CA ARG A 21 25.30 -11.19 14.53
C ARG A 21 24.06 -10.39 14.87
N GLN A 22 24.18 -9.58 15.91
CA GLN A 22 23.16 -8.60 16.23
C GLN A 22 23.03 -7.57 15.10
N ILE A 23 21.80 -7.12 14.86
CA ILE A 23 21.53 -5.96 14.02
C ILE A 23 22.20 -4.72 14.62
N ASN A 24 22.90 -3.95 13.81
CA ASN A 24 23.52 -2.70 14.28
C ASN A 24 22.51 -1.54 14.26
N GLU A 25 22.91 -0.37 14.78
CA GLU A 25 22.02 0.80 14.86
C GLU A 25 21.56 1.31 13.49
N GLU A 26 22.46 1.33 12.49
CA GLU A 26 22.13 1.80 11.14
C GLU A 26 21.11 0.87 10.45
N GLU A 27 21.31 -0.44 10.56
CA GLU A 27 20.41 -1.44 10.01
C GLU A 27 19.05 -1.43 10.70
N LEU A 28 19.04 -1.23 12.03
CA LEU A 28 17.81 -1.10 12.79
C LEU A 28 17.06 0.17 12.39
N HIS A 29 17.78 1.29 12.20
CA HIS A 29 17.22 2.53 11.66
C HIS A 29 16.65 2.32 10.25
N THR A 30 17.36 1.61 9.37
CA THR A 30 16.86 1.25 8.04
C THR A 30 15.58 0.43 8.13
N LEU A 31 15.53 -0.60 8.98
CA LEU A 31 14.35 -1.44 9.17
C LEU A 31 13.12 -0.59 9.56
N TYR A 32 13.25 0.26 10.58
CA TYR A 32 12.16 1.11 11.02
C TYR A 32 11.75 2.14 9.97
N THR A 33 12.71 2.69 9.24
CA THR A 33 12.45 3.62 8.13
C THR A 33 11.64 2.95 7.02
N LEU A 34 12.01 1.73 6.63
CA LEU A 34 11.30 0.97 5.59
C LEU A 34 9.89 0.60 6.03
N ILE A 35 9.72 0.15 7.28
CA ILE A 35 8.39 -0.14 7.85
C ILE A 35 7.53 1.13 7.86
N GLY A 36 8.07 2.24 8.37
CA GLY A 36 7.37 3.52 8.43
C GLY A 36 6.96 4.02 7.05
N LYS A 37 7.88 3.98 6.08
CA LYS A 37 7.62 4.30 4.66
C LYS A 37 6.48 3.44 4.10
N GLY A 38 6.54 2.13 4.28
CA GLY A 38 5.52 1.19 3.79
C GLY A 38 4.14 1.43 4.41
N ILE A 39 4.07 1.70 5.72
CA ILE A 39 2.82 2.04 6.40
C ILE A 39 2.25 3.37 5.90
N TRP A 40 3.10 4.40 5.78
CA TRP A 40 2.68 5.71 5.28
C TRP A 40 2.13 5.62 3.84
N GLN A 41 2.83 4.90 2.95
CA GLN A 41 2.37 4.73 1.58
C GLN A 41 1.08 3.91 1.50
N THR A 42 0.87 2.97 2.42
CA THR A 42 -0.41 2.24 2.55
C THR A 42 -1.56 3.19 2.84
N GLN A 43 -1.38 4.18 3.72
CA GLN A 43 -2.42 5.17 4.02
C GLN A 43 -2.79 6.01 2.79
N ASN A 44 -1.82 6.27 1.89
CA ASN A 44 -2.12 6.92 0.60
C ASN A 44 -2.97 6.03 -0.32
N VAL A 45 -2.76 4.71 -0.30
CA VAL A 45 -3.62 3.75 -1.02
C VAL A 45 -5.02 3.73 -0.41
N GLU A 46 -5.13 3.73 0.91
CA GLU A 46 -6.40 3.82 1.62
C GLU A 46 -7.15 5.10 1.22
N ASP A 47 -6.53 6.28 1.25
CA ASP A 47 -7.17 7.54 0.84
C ASP A 47 -7.61 7.51 -0.64
N ALA A 48 -6.79 6.95 -1.54
CA ALA A 48 -7.19 6.76 -2.94
C ALA A 48 -8.42 5.87 -3.09
N LEU A 49 -8.48 4.75 -2.37
CA LEU A 49 -9.65 3.86 -2.36
C LEU A 49 -10.88 4.54 -1.76
N HIS A 50 -10.73 5.31 -0.69
CA HIS A 50 -11.84 6.07 -0.09
C HIS A 50 -12.47 7.02 -1.10
N ASN A 51 -11.64 7.85 -1.75
CA ASN A 51 -12.12 8.79 -2.76
C ASN A 51 -12.80 8.05 -3.93
N THR A 52 -12.20 6.94 -4.37
CA THR A 52 -12.75 6.11 -5.45
C THR A 52 -14.10 5.52 -5.10
N ILE A 53 -14.24 4.93 -3.90
CA ILE A 53 -15.52 4.39 -3.42
C ILE A 53 -16.56 5.51 -3.30
N ALA A 54 -16.20 6.65 -2.71
CA ALA A 54 -17.11 7.77 -2.56
C ALA A 54 -17.67 8.24 -3.92
N ILE A 55 -16.80 8.39 -4.92
CA ILE A 55 -17.21 8.89 -6.23
C ILE A 55 -17.95 7.82 -7.04
N MET A 56 -17.35 6.64 -7.21
CA MET A 56 -17.85 5.62 -8.13
C MET A 56 -19.05 4.85 -7.57
N HIS A 57 -19.15 4.70 -6.25
CA HIS A 57 -20.23 3.94 -5.63
C HIS A 57 -21.31 4.82 -5.01
N ASN A 58 -20.94 5.90 -4.32
CA ASN A 58 -21.89 6.66 -3.51
C ASN A 58 -22.47 7.86 -4.26
N ILE A 59 -21.62 8.68 -4.89
CA ILE A 59 -22.05 9.85 -5.64
C ILE A 59 -22.64 9.42 -6.98
N LYS A 60 -21.91 8.57 -7.74
CA LYS A 60 -22.26 8.01 -9.06
C LYS A 60 -22.46 9.04 -10.18
N GLU A 61 -23.23 10.10 -9.94
CA GLU A 61 -23.59 11.12 -10.91
C GLU A 61 -23.22 12.53 -10.42
N ARG A 62 -22.99 13.43 -11.37
CA ARG A 62 -22.57 14.80 -11.08
C ARG A 62 -23.73 15.62 -10.51
N GLY A 63 -23.42 16.47 -9.53
CA GLY A 63 -24.37 17.47 -9.01
C GLY A 63 -25.34 16.94 -7.94
N ILE A 64 -25.25 15.67 -7.55
CA ILE A 64 -26.09 15.11 -6.48
C ILE A 64 -25.69 15.63 -5.10
N PHE A 65 -24.38 15.84 -4.87
CA PHE A 65 -23.85 16.30 -3.59
C PHE A 65 -23.38 17.75 -3.71
N THR A 66 -23.71 18.55 -2.69
CA THR A 66 -22.97 19.79 -2.40
C THR A 66 -21.54 19.46 -1.97
N ARG A 67 -20.68 20.48 -1.95
CA ARG A 67 -19.29 20.30 -1.50
C ARG A 67 -19.24 19.83 -0.05
N GLU A 68 -20.05 20.43 0.81
CA GLU A 68 -20.10 20.18 2.24
C GLU A 68 -20.59 18.75 2.52
N GLU A 69 -21.62 18.28 1.80
CA GLU A 69 -22.10 16.90 1.90
C GLU A 69 -21.03 15.91 1.42
N GLY A 70 -20.30 16.24 0.35
CA GLY A 70 -19.17 15.44 -0.14
C GLY A 70 -18.04 15.33 0.89
N GLU A 71 -17.65 16.45 1.50
CA GLU A 71 -16.59 16.49 2.53
C GLU A 71 -16.99 15.75 3.82
N ALA A 72 -18.23 15.92 4.29
CA ALA A 72 -18.77 15.19 5.43
C ALA A 72 -18.84 13.68 5.15
N PHE A 73 -19.27 13.31 3.94
CA PHE A 73 -19.29 11.92 3.49
C PHE A 73 -17.89 11.31 3.50
N LEU A 74 -16.91 11.97 2.89
CA LEU A 74 -15.51 11.52 2.87
C LEU A 74 -14.95 11.37 4.30
N THR A 75 -15.24 12.32 5.18
CA THR A 75 -14.78 12.31 6.57
C THR A 75 -15.35 11.10 7.34
N SER A 76 -16.64 10.82 7.19
CA SER A 76 -17.28 9.64 7.82
C SER A 76 -16.70 8.31 7.33
N HIS A 77 -16.19 8.29 6.10
CA HIS A 77 -15.69 7.10 5.45
C HIS A 77 -14.22 6.80 5.76
N ARG A 78 -13.41 7.82 6.08
CA ARG A 78 -11.96 7.72 6.36
C ARG A 78 -11.56 6.81 7.54
N ALA A 79 -12.53 6.37 8.36
CA ALA A 79 -12.27 5.41 9.44
C ALA A 79 -12.10 3.95 8.96
N LYS A 80 -12.27 3.66 7.67
CA LYS A 80 -12.17 2.28 7.14
C LYS A 80 -10.71 1.94 6.83
N THR A 81 -10.28 0.76 7.28
CA THR A 81 -8.94 0.21 6.98
C THR A 81 -8.88 -0.38 5.57
N LEU A 82 -7.68 -0.54 5.02
CA LEU A 82 -7.41 -1.13 3.70
C LEU A 82 -8.23 -2.40 3.44
N GLY A 83 -8.21 -3.36 4.37
CA GLY A 83 -8.94 -4.62 4.22
C GLY A 83 -10.46 -4.44 4.08
N ARG A 84 -11.05 -3.43 4.71
CA ARG A 84 -12.48 -3.11 4.56
C ARG A 84 -12.74 -2.40 3.23
N LEU A 85 -11.83 -1.56 2.77
CA LEU A 85 -11.92 -0.87 1.48
C LEU A 85 -11.81 -1.86 0.31
N VAL A 86 -10.84 -2.78 0.34
CA VAL A 86 -10.67 -3.82 -0.69
C VAL A 86 -11.93 -4.70 -0.80
N LYS A 87 -12.48 -5.13 0.34
CA LYS A 87 -13.77 -5.87 0.34
C LYS A 87 -14.91 -5.05 -0.25
N THR A 88 -14.94 -3.75 0.03
CA THR A 88 -15.97 -2.84 -0.49
C THR A 88 -15.83 -2.66 -2.00
N SER A 89 -14.62 -2.40 -2.50
CA SER A 89 -14.36 -2.23 -3.94
C SER A 89 -14.68 -3.51 -4.71
N GLN A 90 -14.35 -4.67 -4.16
CA GLN A 90 -14.66 -5.96 -4.77
C GLN A 90 -16.17 -6.23 -4.81
N LYS A 91 -16.87 -5.99 -3.69
CA LYS A 91 -18.32 -6.19 -3.59
C LYS A 91 -19.10 -5.40 -4.65
N TYR A 92 -18.67 -4.17 -4.92
CA TYR A 92 -19.33 -3.29 -5.88
C TYR A 92 -18.65 -3.26 -7.26
N GLN A 93 -17.66 -4.13 -7.49
CA GLN A 93 -16.95 -4.25 -8.77
C GLN A 93 -16.45 -2.90 -9.32
N LEU A 94 -15.90 -2.05 -8.44
CA LEU A 94 -15.57 -0.65 -8.77
C LEU A 94 -14.32 -0.49 -9.64
N MET A 95 -13.57 -1.55 -9.89
CA MET A 95 -12.29 -1.50 -10.62
C MET A 95 -12.14 -2.78 -11.42
N SER A 96 -11.25 -2.76 -12.40
CA SER A 96 -10.88 -3.95 -13.16
C SER A 96 -10.50 -5.14 -12.25
N GLN A 97 -10.82 -6.35 -12.71
CA GLN A 97 -10.50 -7.58 -11.98
C GLN A 97 -9.01 -7.70 -11.67
N ALA A 98 -8.15 -7.34 -12.63
CA ALA A 98 -6.70 -7.36 -12.45
C ALA A 98 -6.23 -6.45 -11.29
N LEU A 99 -6.82 -5.25 -11.16
CA LEU A 99 -6.50 -4.36 -10.04
C LEU A 99 -7.04 -4.90 -8.71
N GLN A 100 -8.23 -5.49 -8.68
CA GLN A 100 -8.79 -6.09 -7.46
C GLN A 100 -7.93 -7.27 -6.95
N GLU A 101 -7.46 -8.13 -7.86
CA GLU A 101 -6.55 -9.23 -7.50
C GLU A 101 -5.22 -8.71 -6.93
N ARG A 102 -4.68 -7.65 -7.54
CA ARG A 102 -3.44 -7.00 -7.09
C ARG A 102 -3.63 -6.32 -5.72
N LEU A 103 -4.78 -5.67 -5.50
CA LEU A 103 -5.17 -5.12 -4.20
C LEU A 103 -5.32 -6.18 -3.11
N GLY A 104 -5.86 -7.36 -3.45
CA GLY A 104 -5.94 -8.50 -2.54
C GLY A 104 -4.55 -8.92 -2.06
N LYS A 105 -3.63 -9.16 -3.00
CA LYS A 105 -2.22 -9.50 -2.69
C LYS A 105 -1.53 -8.41 -1.87
N PHE A 106 -1.75 -7.14 -2.23
CA PHE A 106 -1.21 -6.01 -1.49
C PHE A 106 -1.72 -5.97 -0.04
N ASN A 107 -3.02 -6.21 0.18
CA ASN A 107 -3.61 -6.26 1.52
C ASN A 107 -3.08 -7.45 2.33
N ASP A 108 -2.83 -8.60 1.72
CA ASP A 108 -2.20 -9.74 2.38
C ASP A 108 -0.77 -9.42 2.84
N GLU A 109 0.01 -8.75 1.99
CA GLU A 109 1.37 -8.31 2.32
C GLU A 109 1.37 -7.26 3.44
N ARG A 110 0.43 -6.30 3.42
CA ARG A 110 0.19 -5.34 4.52
C ARG A 110 -0.10 -6.07 5.83
N ASN A 111 -0.94 -7.10 5.79
CA ASN A 111 -1.28 -7.89 6.98
C ASN A 111 -0.06 -8.68 7.49
N TRP A 112 0.77 -9.20 6.59
CA TRP A 112 2.04 -9.81 6.97
C TRP A 112 2.96 -8.80 7.65
N LEU A 113 3.15 -7.61 7.07
CA LEU A 113 4.02 -6.57 7.61
C LEU A 113 3.60 -6.15 9.03
N ILE A 114 2.30 -5.95 9.25
CA ILE A 114 1.78 -5.41 10.51
C ILE A 114 1.64 -6.47 11.59
N HIS A 115 1.22 -7.69 11.24
CA HIS A 115 0.83 -8.69 12.22
C HIS A 115 1.81 -9.86 12.34
N ARG A 116 2.69 -10.07 11.36
CA ARG A 116 3.48 -11.30 11.24
C ARG A 116 4.99 -11.07 11.11
N LEU A 117 5.44 -9.89 10.71
CA LEU A 117 6.85 -9.56 10.51
C LEU A 117 7.74 -10.01 11.67
N VAL A 118 7.43 -9.56 12.89
CA VAL A 118 8.24 -9.87 14.08
C VAL A 118 8.21 -11.36 14.40
N LEU A 119 7.05 -12.01 14.30
CA LEU A 119 6.90 -13.43 14.61
C LEU A 119 7.61 -14.33 13.60
N GLN A 120 7.58 -13.96 12.32
CA GLN A 120 8.03 -14.82 11.22
C GLN A 120 9.45 -14.52 10.75
N SER A 121 9.98 -13.32 10.99
CA SER A 121 11.28 -12.88 10.49
C SER A 121 12.27 -12.47 11.58
N ARG A 122 12.01 -12.82 12.85
CA ARG A 122 12.94 -12.55 13.96
C ARG A 122 14.34 -13.09 13.70
N GLU A 123 14.42 -14.34 13.26
CA GLU A 123 15.71 -15.02 13.02
C GLU A 123 16.43 -14.44 11.79
N ASP A 124 15.67 -13.96 10.80
CA ASP A 124 16.21 -13.34 9.59
C ASP A 124 17.03 -12.08 9.91
N LEU A 125 16.72 -11.39 11.01
CA LEU A 125 17.46 -10.19 11.42
C LEU A 125 18.89 -10.48 11.85
N TYR A 126 19.24 -11.72 12.17
CA TYR A 126 20.57 -12.08 12.69
C TYR A 126 21.52 -12.62 11.63
N VAL A 127 21.07 -12.80 10.39
CA VAL A 127 21.88 -13.30 9.28
C VAL A 127 21.87 -12.26 8.16
N ASP A 128 23.04 -11.77 7.77
CA ASP A 128 23.18 -10.61 6.88
C ASP A 128 22.42 -10.79 5.55
N GLN A 129 22.51 -11.98 4.96
CA GLN A 129 21.82 -12.27 3.70
C GLN A 129 20.29 -12.24 3.84
N THR A 130 19.72 -12.87 4.87
CA THR A 130 18.26 -12.92 5.04
C THR A 130 17.71 -11.58 5.53
N ARG A 131 18.48 -10.83 6.33
CA ARG A 131 18.16 -9.44 6.69
C ARG A 131 18.05 -8.54 5.46
N MET A 132 19.00 -8.64 4.52
CA MET A 132 18.95 -7.89 3.26
C MET A 132 17.76 -8.29 2.38
N ILE A 133 17.39 -9.57 2.36
CA ILE A 133 16.18 -10.04 1.65
C ILE A 133 14.93 -9.45 2.31
N LEU A 134 14.87 -9.43 3.64
CA LEU A 134 13.77 -8.85 4.40
C LEU A 134 13.61 -7.36 4.09
N PHE A 135 14.70 -6.59 4.10
CA PHE A 135 14.67 -5.16 3.81
C PHE A 135 14.15 -4.91 2.39
N LYS A 136 14.65 -5.67 1.40
CA LYS A 136 14.17 -5.58 0.02
C LYS A 136 12.68 -5.91 -0.11
N ARG A 137 12.16 -6.87 0.67
CA ARG A 137 10.74 -7.20 0.68
C ARG A 137 9.89 -6.03 1.19
N ILE A 138 10.30 -5.41 2.30
CA ILE A 138 9.57 -4.27 2.89
C ILE A 138 9.64 -3.05 1.97
N ASP A 139 10.79 -2.78 1.35
CA ASP A 139 10.92 -1.66 0.40
C ASP A 139 10.05 -1.86 -0.84
N LYS A 140 10.04 -3.08 -1.40
CA LYS A 140 9.14 -3.44 -2.51
C LYS A 140 7.67 -3.28 -2.17
N PHE A 141 7.26 -3.58 -0.93
CA PHE A 141 5.89 -3.33 -0.47
C PHE A 141 5.54 -1.83 -0.52
N GLY A 142 6.47 -0.95 -0.12
CA GLY A 142 6.30 0.49 -0.25
C GLY A 142 6.18 0.96 -1.70
N ASP A 143 7.05 0.46 -2.58
CA ASP A 143 7.00 0.77 -4.01
C ASP A 143 5.68 0.29 -4.65
N GLU A 144 5.21 -0.89 -4.26
CA GLU A 144 3.94 -1.45 -4.70
C GLU A 144 2.76 -0.57 -4.26
N ALA A 145 2.77 -0.04 -3.03
CA ALA A 145 1.76 0.91 -2.56
C ALA A 145 1.71 2.17 -3.45
N GLY A 146 2.88 2.70 -3.84
CA GLY A 146 2.97 3.83 -4.76
C GLY A 146 2.41 3.52 -6.16
N GLN A 147 2.58 2.28 -6.65
CA GLN A 147 1.99 1.83 -7.91
C GLN A 147 0.47 1.64 -7.80
N MET A 148 -0.02 1.06 -6.69
CA MET A 148 -1.44 0.91 -6.40
C MET A 148 -2.18 2.23 -6.41
N GLN A 149 -1.65 3.23 -5.71
CA GLN A 149 -2.24 4.57 -5.70
C GLN A 149 -2.44 5.14 -7.11
N LYS A 150 -1.44 4.98 -7.98
CA LYS A 150 -1.50 5.47 -9.37
C LYS A 150 -2.55 4.74 -10.20
N LEU A 151 -2.65 3.41 -10.06
CA LEU A 151 -3.63 2.61 -10.79
C LEU A 151 -5.06 2.92 -10.35
N ILE A 152 -5.30 3.03 -9.04
CA ILE A 152 -6.61 3.44 -8.50
C ILE A 152 -6.99 4.83 -9.02
N ALA A 153 -6.05 5.78 -9.00
CA ALA A 153 -6.30 7.12 -9.51
C ALA A 153 -6.59 7.14 -11.03
N SER A 154 -6.02 6.20 -11.79
CA SER A 154 -6.31 6.06 -13.22
C SER A 154 -7.74 5.58 -13.46
N GLU A 155 -8.18 4.51 -12.77
CA GLU A 155 -9.54 3.98 -12.88
C GLU A 155 -10.60 5.03 -12.48
N LEU A 156 -10.33 5.77 -11.39
CA LEU A 156 -11.19 6.88 -10.98
C LEU A 156 -11.24 7.99 -12.04
N ARG A 157 -10.11 8.32 -12.66
CA ARG A 157 -10.04 9.32 -13.72
C ARG A 157 -10.87 8.89 -14.93
N ASP A 158 -10.74 7.64 -15.35
CA ASP A 158 -11.47 7.09 -16.50
C ASP A 158 -12.98 7.07 -16.23
N PHE A 159 -13.37 6.71 -15.01
CA PHE A 159 -14.76 6.85 -14.57
C PHE A 159 -15.24 8.31 -14.62
N CYS A 160 -14.52 9.25 -14.02
CA CYS A 160 -14.90 10.66 -14.05
C CYS A 160 -15.04 11.20 -15.48
N LYS A 161 -14.14 10.78 -16.39
CA LYS A 161 -14.22 11.13 -17.81
C LYS A 161 -15.48 10.57 -18.46
N SER A 162 -15.85 9.32 -18.17
CA SER A 162 -17.08 8.71 -18.69
C SER A 162 -18.34 9.40 -18.16
N GLN A 163 -18.28 10.00 -16.97
CA GLN A 163 -19.32 10.87 -16.41
C GLN A 163 -19.28 12.32 -16.92
N GLY A 164 -18.43 12.63 -17.91
CA GLY A 164 -18.33 13.96 -18.53
C GLY A 164 -17.67 15.02 -17.64
N VAL A 165 -16.87 14.63 -16.64
CA VAL A 165 -16.08 15.59 -15.83
C VAL A 165 -14.96 16.18 -16.67
N ASP A 166 -14.82 17.51 -16.66
CA ASP A 166 -13.65 18.21 -17.23
C ASP A 166 -12.43 18.00 -16.34
N LEU A 167 -11.63 16.99 -16.68
CA LEU A 167 -10.42 16.63 -15.95
C LEU A 167 -9.34 17.71 -16.02
N GLU A 168 -9.29 18.52 -17.10
CA GLU A 168 -8.31 19.59 -17.17
C GLU A 168 -8.63 20.68 -16.16
N GLN A 169 -9.92 21.04 -16.02
CA GLN A 169 -10.34 22.00 -15.02
C GLN A 169 -10.07 21.49 -13.60
N VAL A 170 -10.29 20.20 -13.34
CA VAL A 170 -9.94 19.58 -12.05
C VAL A 170 -8.45 19.69 -11.78
N VAL A 171 -7.59 19.37 -12.75
CA VAL A 171 -6.13 19.49 -12.61
C VAL A 171 -5.69 20.93 -12.39
N ARG A 172 -6.23 21.90 -13.15
CA ARG A 172 -5.95 23.33 -12.95
C ARG A 172 -6.30 23.79 -11.53
N ASN A 173 -7.46 23.37 -11.04
CA ASN A 173 -7.90 23.70 -9.67
C ASN A 173 -6.98 23.07 -8.62
N ALA A 174 -6.60 21.80 -8.79
CA ALA A 174 -5.67 21.12 -7.89
C ALA A 174 -4.30 21.81 -7.87
N GLN A 175 -3.75 22.20 -9.03
CA GLN A 175 -2.47 22.92 -9.13
C GLN A 175 -2.51 24.28 -8.43
N LYS A 176 -3.61 25.05 -8.57
CA LYS A 176 -3.81 26.30 -7.84
C LYS A 176 -3.80 26.07 -6.33
N GLN A 177 -4.47 25.03 -5.86
CA GLN A 177 -4.52 24.70 -4.43
C GLN A 177 -3.16 24.25 -3.90
N ILE A 178 -2.43 23.41 -4.63
CA ILE A 178 -1.06 23.00 -4.30
C ILE A 178 -0.13 24.21 -4.23
N SER A 179 -0.24 25.14 -5.18
CA SER A 179 0.60 26.35 -5.21
C SER A 179 0.36 27.23 -3.98
N ARG A 180 -0.91 27.40 -3.57
CA ARG A 180 -1.26 28.09 -2.32
C ARG A 180 -0.66 27.43 -1.09
N LEU A 181 -0.76 26.10 -0.99
CA LEU A 181 -0.19 25.34 0.13
C LEU A 181 1.35 25.40 0.19
N LYS A 182 1.99 25.60 -0.97
CA LYS A 182 3.44 25.82 -1.08
C LYS A 182 3.87 27.28 -0.81
N GLY A 183 2.94 28.16 -0.46
CA GLY A 183 3.23 29.58 -0.19
C GLY A 183 3.29 30.47 -1.43
N GLY A 184 2.79 30.02 -2.59
CA GLY A 184 2.66 30.87 -3.78
C GLY A 184 1.54 31.90 -3.61
N LEU A 185 1.84 33.19 -3.81
CA LEU A 185 0.85 34.26 -3.89
C LEU A 185 -0.02 34.08 -5.14
N THR A 186 -1.32 34.33 -4.97
CA THR A 186 -2.36 34.23 -6.01
C THR A 186 -2.16 35.17 -7.18
#